data_AF-A0AAD6TGZ6-F1
#
_entry.id   AF-A0AAD6TGZ6-F1
#
_cell.length_a   1.000
_cell.length_b   1.000
_cell.length_c   1.000
_cell.angle_alpha   90.00
_cell.angle_beta   90.00
_cell.angle_gamma   90.00
#
_symmetry.space_group_name_H-M   'P 1'
#
loop_
_entity.id
_entity.type
_entity.pdbx_description
1 polymer ?
#
loop_
_entity_poly.entity_id
_entity_poly.type
_entity_poly.pdbx_seq_one_letter_code
_entity_poly.pdbx_strand_id
1 'polypeptide(L)'
;MATQRTGQKKASKPPACDTCKAKRVLCHPQPNGAPCPRCVDKNNICTTTPTRRGRPTKNPTPGRVQEHELANSSSSMTLLSPQVHESLHESPELTPEIVEHFFDCFERLSAAMNPIVLNTSVKRTVHTAAFQISLLPPETRVLTLVIVALGSLISFHESVLGPGPRPAYLDDISFFTSSSHTDVFNCGVRRAPTCRALHITALRVAWDTGIMLNVSTENAASCFLLDTLESSNNPSGLSRPWANAYMSHVRALAPMWRTPNITPPQSANWAGFLMSESLLSTRSRKPILVTLGDQILLSGPESRTLEQFLAWIEASAEKTGAKILFDSMKPYAFHITHLLSELWQTITGDHVRLAPLPESAVLQFLSSVSIIHAIQTHLMSRVDALCTDPICAEAGAFCRHDEWSEDRAARTCAYGIAMGFVGLVLPLHRELEYRVGLLDADVNAKPRGSVGAALARERLRLLAAQARGIAALAVQQLARAIRLLRWYYAPIHGCTLTECARFALDEAEAAPVLEPERVKDLATIGAQLRIVGYSLDLFSSPETVQLFARLERYIETPVMDEFFTLGNVDLASLESRHSELGRLEDFGLPPLDHDLSWMEMRAA
;
A
#
# COMPACT_ATOMS: atom_id res chain seq x y z
N MET A 1 20.79 32.27 74.20
CA MET A 1 19.74 32.98 73.43
C MET A 1 20.34 33.50 72.14
N ALA A 2 20.03 32.88 71.00
CA ALA A 2 20.54 33.27 69.68
C ALA A 2 19.43 33.12 68.63
N THR A 3 19.29 34.16 67.82
CA THR A 3 18.33 34.43 66.75
C THR A 3 18.50 33.55 65.51
N GLN A 4 17.39 33.07 64.92
CA GLN A 4 17.37 32.49 63.57
C GLN A 4 16.75 33.45 62.55
N ARG A 5 17.55 33.81 61.54
CA ARG A 5 17.14 34.54 60.32
C ARG A 5 16.56 33.54 59.30
N THR A 6 15.35 33.79 58.82
CA THR A 6 14.75 33.05 57.69
C THR A 6 15.21 33.65 56.35
N GLY A 7 15.89 32.84 55.54
CA GLY A 7 16.34 33.20 54.21
C GLY A 7 15.27 32.91 53.15
N GLN A 8 14.60 33.94 52.63
CA GLN A 8 13.76 33.83 51.44
C GLN A 8 14.62 33.82 50.17
N LYS A 9 14.50 32.77 49.35
CA LYS A 9 15.16 32.65 48.04
C LYS A 9 14.54 33.67 47.06
N LYS A 10 15.35 34.58 46.52
CA LYS A 10 14.95 35.58 45.50
C LYS A 10 14.49 34.87 44.21
N ALA A 11 13.26 35.16 43.76
CA ALA A 11 12.73 34.68 42.49
C ALA A 11 13.56 35.19 41.30
N SER A 12 13.93 34.30 40.37
CA SER A 12 14.69 34.66 39.17
C SER A 12 13.85 35.57 38.26
N LYS A 13 14.39 36.72 37.89
CA LYS A 13 13.73 37.69 37.00
C LYS A 13 13.40 37.05 35.63
N PRO A 14 12.23 37.36 35.03
CA PRO A 14 11.90 36.90 33.69
C PRO A 14 12.86 37.48 32.64
N PRO A 15 13.03 36.84 31.47
CA PRO A 15 13.80 37.40 30.37
C PRO A 15 13.12 38.66 29.79
N ALA A 16 13.91 39.49 29.11
CA ALA A 16 13.42 40.65 28.37
C ALA A 16 12.58 40.24 27.14
N CYS A 17 11.59 41.04 26.76
CA CYS A 17 10.81 40.82 25.53
C CYS A 17 11.64 41.12 24.27
N ASP A 18 11.22 40.56 23.13
CA ASP A 18 11.95 40.66 21.86
C ASP A 18 12.12 42.10 21.39
N THR A 19 11.10 42.94 21.57
CA THR A 19 11.13 44.36 21.17
C THR A 19 12.19 45.14 21.97
N CYS A 20 12.26 44.94 23.29
CA CYS A 20 13.27 45.58 24.13
C CYS A 20 14.67 45.01 23.87
N LYS A 21 14.76 43.70 23.61
CA LYS A 21 16.01 43.01 23.28
C LYS A 21 16.58 43.49 21.95
N ALA A 22 15.76 43.59 20.90
CA ALA A 22 16.14 44.10 19.58
C ALA A 22 16.64 45.55 19.64
N LYS A 23 15.95 46.39 20.43
CA LYS A 23 16.34 47.79 20.65
C LYS A 23 17.49 47.96 21.66
N ARG A 24 18.04 46.87 22.22
CA ARG A 24 19.10 46.85 23.24
C ARG A 24 18.80 47.74 24.45
N VAL A 25 17.56 47.73 24.92
CA VAL A 25 17.10 48.53 26.06
C VAL A 25 16.62 47.67 27.23
N LEU A 26 16.64 48.23 28.43
CA LEU A 26 16.15 47.56 29.64
C LEU A 26 14.64 47.26 29.54
N CYS A 27 14.27 46.00 29.78
CA CYS A 27 12.88 45.54 29.78
C CYS A 27 12.36 45.39 31.21
N HIS A 28 11.09 45.73 31.42
CA HIS A 28 10.36 45.52 32.68
C HIS A 28 9.23 44.49 32.46
N PRO A 29 9.56 43.18 32.38
CA PRO A 29 8.57 42.14 32.10
C PRO A 29 7.54 42.05 33.22
N GLN A 30 6.26 41.91 32.86
CA GLN A 30 5.16 41.75 33.80
C GLN A 30 4.89 40.24 34.04
N PRO A 31 4.68 39.82 35.30
CA PRO A 31 4.52 38.41 35.65
C PRO A 31 3.24 37.76 35.11
N ASN A 32 2.22 38.55 34.76
CA ASN A 32 0.92 38.13 34.26
C ASN A 32 0.85 38.02 32.72
N GLY A 33 1.98 38.16 32.01
CA GLY A 33 2.00 38.15 30.55
C GLY A 33 1.51 39.44 29.89
N ALA A 34 1.27 40.51 30.66
CA ALA A 34 0.96 41.82 30.10
C ALA A 34 2.17 42.42 29.34
N PRO A 35 1.94 43.25 28.30
CA PRO A 35 3.01 43.94 27.58
C PRO A 35 3.83 44.80 28.54
N CYS A 36 5.15 44.87 28.34
CA CYS A 36 6.00 45.66 29.22
C CYS A 36 5.69 47.18 29.06
N PRO A 37 5.83 47.99 30.14
CA PRO A 37 5.50 49.42 30.11
C PRO A 37 6.15 50.18 28.95
N ARG A 38 7.41 49.84 28.61
CA ARG A 38 8.13 50.46 27.49
C ARG A 38 7.52 50.18 26.12
N CYS A 39 6.96 48.98 25.92
CA CYS A 39 6.29 48.66 24.67
C CYS A 39 4.95 49.40 24.58
N VAL A 40 4.25 49.53 25.71
CA VAL A 40 3.00 50.29 25.83
C VAL A 40 3.24 51.78 25.52
N ASP A 41 4.21 52.42 26.18
CA ASP A 41 4.51 53.85 25.98
C ASP A 41 4.89 54.21 24.55
N LYS A 42 5.52 53.27 23.84
CA LYS A 42 5.98 53.46 22.45
C LYS A 42 5.00 52.88 21.41
N ASN A 43 3.81 52.46 21.84
CA ASN A 43 2.79 51.83 21.01
C ASN A 43 3.31 50.70 20.11
N ASN A 44 4.24 49.87 20.62
CA ASN A 44 4.78 48.72 19.91
C ASN A 44 4.16 47.42 20.43
N ILE A 45 3.88 46.48 19.52
CA ILE A 45 3.40 45.15 19.90
C ILE A 45 4.52 44.40 20.65
N CYS A 46 4.22 43.95 21.87
CA CYS A 46 5.14 43.19 22.71
C CYS A 46 4.89 41.69 22.50
N THR A 47 5.60 41.06 21.56
CA THR A 47 5.30 39.70 21.07
C THR A 47 5.85 38.55 21.93
N THR A 48 6.16 38.75 23.21
CA THR A 48 6.75 37.68 24.04
C THR A 48 6.13 37.57 25.43
N THR A 49 5.28 36.55 25.61
CA THR A 49 4.94 35.96 26.92
C THR A 49 5.99 34.90 27.23
N PRO A 50 6.86 35.06 28.25
CA PRO A 50 8.01 34.19 28.43
C PRO A 50 7.64 32.87 29.12
N THR A 51 7.61 31.75 28.39
CA THR A 51 7.83 30.43 28.99
C THR A 51 9.31 30.25 29.33
N ARG A 52 9.61 29.79 30.55
CA ARG A 52 10.98 29.51 31.01
C ARG A 52 11.64 28.47 30.11
N ARG A 53 12.51 28.91 29.19
CA ARG A 53 13.44 27.98 28.51
C ARG A 53 14.56 27.63 29.48
N GLY A 54 14.53 26.41 30.02
CA GLY A 54 15.63 25.86 30.81
C GLY A 54 16.92 25.81 29.99
N ARG A 55 18.04 26.20 30.61
CA ARG A 55 19.38 26.05 30.03
C ARG A 55 19.75 24.56 30.05
N PRO A 56 20.27 23.95 28.96
CA PRO A 56 20.73 22.57 28.99
C PRO A 56 21.91 22.44 29.97
N THR A 57 21.72 21.76 31.09
CA THR A 57 22.78 21.38 32.02
C THR A 57 23.48 20.13 31.51
N LYS A 58 24.80 20.23 31.27
CA LYS A 58 25.68 19.08 31.07
C LYS A 58 25.75 18.29 32.39
N ASN A 59 25.25 17.05 32.35
CA ASN A 59 25.38 15.94 33.31
C ASN A 59 25.07 16.22 34.79
N PRO A 60 24.04 15.53 35.33
CA PRO A 60 24.25 14.83 36.60
C PRO A 60 23.67 13.41 36.62
N THR A 61 24.43 12.53 37.26
CA THR A 61 24.14 11.15 37.65
C THR A 61 22.83 11.05 38.48
N PRO A 62 21.98 10.03 38.31
CA PRO A 62 20.65 10.01 38.92
C PRO A 62 20.67 9.49 40.37
N GLY A 63 20.09 10.28 41.27
CA GLY A 63 19.63 9.87 42.60
C GLY A 63 18.17 9.45 42.56
N ARG A 64 17.92 8.24 43.08
CA ARG A 64 16.69 7.43 43.12
C ARG A 64 15.52 8.08 43.89
N VAL A 65 14.37 8.26 43.24
CA VAL A 65 13.01 8.15 43.82
C VAL A 65 12.08 7.55 42.75
N GLN A 66 11.23 6.61 43.18
CA GLN A 66 10.42 5.67 42.40
C GLN A 66 9.24 6.33 41.66
N GLU A 67 9.05 5.95 40.39
CA GLU A 67 7.76 5.96 39.70
C GLU A 67 7.69 4.75 38.75
N HIS A 68 6.57 4.03 38.81
CA HIS A 68 6.31 2.78 38.12
C HIS A 68 5.95 3.01 36.64
N GLU A 69 6.66 2.27 35.79
CA GLU A 69 6.24 1.65 34.51
C GLU A 69 5.37 2.45 33.53
N LEU A 70 6.04 3.13 32.59
CA LEU A 70 5.63 3.31 31.18
C LEU A 70 6.90 3.52 30.34
N ALA A 71 7.42 2.43 29.76
CA ALA A 71 8.48 2.39 28.74
C ALA A 71 7.82 1.97 27.42
N ASN A 72 8.10 2.45 26.21
CA ASN A 72 9.22 3.20 25.64
C ASN A 72 8.71 4.01 24.44
N SER A 73 8.98 5.32 24.38
CA SER A 73 8.98 6.11 23.13
C SER A 73 9.73 7.41 23.39
N SER A 74 11.04 7.41 23.12
CA SER A 74 11.85 8.63 23.12
C SER A 74 12.52 8.76 21.77
N SER A 75 11.84 9.50 20.89
CA SER A 75 12.39 10.03 19.64
C SER A 75 13.47 11.05 19.99
N SER A 76 14.72 10.66 19.78
CA SER A 76 15.85 11.59 19.73
C SER A 76 16.27 11.74 18.28
N MET A 77 16.22 12.99 17.78
CA MET A 77 16.68 13.34 16.44
C MET A 77 18.16 13.01 16.29
N THR A 78 18.44 11.88 15.65
CA THR A 78 19.78 11.50 15.23
C THR A 78 19.79 11.60 13.71
N LEU A 79 20.70 12.43 13.19
CA LEU A 79 21.03 12.50 11.77
C LEU A 79 21.23 11.08 11.23
N LEU A 80 20.65 10.79 10.07
CA LEU A 80 20.71 9.53 9.35
C LEU A 80 22.17 9.10 9.16
N SER A 81 22.68 8.30 10.09
CA SER A 81 23.92 7.56 9.96
C SER A 81 23.53 6.09 9.86
N PRO A 82 23.87 5.36 8.80
CA PRO A 82 23.55 3.95 8.67
C PRO A 82 24.47 3.17 9.62
N GLN A 83 24.05 2.94 10.87
CA GLN A 83 24.66 1.89 11.68
C GLN A 83 24.13 0.54 11.22
N VAL A 84 24.66 0.10 10.07
CA VAL A 84 24.58 -1.29 9.61
C VAL A 84 25.66 -2.06 10.37
N HIS A 85 25.30 -2.57 11.54
CA HIS A 85 26.00 -3.70 12.15
C HIS A 85 24.95 -4.75 12.54
N GLU A 86 24.22 -5.22 11.54
CA GLU A 86 23.63 -6.56 11.56
C GLU A 86 24.60 -7.49 10.81
N SER A 87 24.77 -8.70 11.34
CA SER A 87 25.56 -9.78 10.75
C SER A 87 25.34 -9.84 9.24
N LEU A 88 26.38 -9.51 8.46
CA LEU A 88 26.36 -9.56 6.99
C LEU A 88 26.19 -11.03 6.58
N HIS A 89 24.94 -11.45 6.35
CA HIS A 89 24.71 -12.52 5.39
C HIS A 89 25.29 -12.05 4.06
N GLU A 90 26.24 -12.81 3.52
CA GLU A 90 26.79 -12.54 2.20
C GLU A 90 25.64 -12.59 1.20
N SER A 91 25.44 -11.49 0.47
CA SER A 91 24.54 -11.48 -0.67
C SER A 91 24.96 -12.58 -1.63
N PRO A 92 24.02 -13.30 -2.28
CA PRO A 92 24.39 -14.26 -3.31
C PRO A 92 25.21 -13.55 -4.37
N GLU A 93 26.19 -14.26 -4.93
CA GLU A 93 26.94 -13.77 -6.07
C GLU A 93 25.95 -13.50 -7.22
N LEU A 94 25.92 -12.25 -7.71
CA LEU A 94 25.02 -11.80 -8.77
C LEU A 94 25.58 -12.20 -10.14
N THR A 95 25.55 -13.50 -10.44
CA THR A 95 25.88 -14.03 -11.77
C THR A 95 24.85 -13.58 -12.83
N PRO A 96 25.18 -13.56 -14.12
CA PRO A 96 24.23 -13.21 -15.18
C PRO A 96 22.90 -13.99 -15.10
N GLU A 97 22.97 -15.29 -14.80
CA GLU A 97 21.82 -16.19 -14.74
C GLU A 97 20.89 -15.87 -13.56
N ILE A 98 21.45 -15.54 -12.39
CA ILE A 98 20.62 -15.16 -11.24
C ILE A 98 19.97 -13.78 -11.45
N VAL A 99 20.68 -12.86 -12.12
CA VAL A 99 20.13 -11.54 -12.46
C VAL A 99 18.98 -11.71 -13.44
N GLU A 100 19.14 -12.51 -14.50
CA GLU A 100 18.07 -12.84 -15.45
C GLU A 100 16.85 -13.43 -14.74
N HIS A 101 17.05 -14.43 -13.87
CA HIS A 101 15.98 -15.02 -13.06
C HIS A 101 15.22 -13.98 -12.21
N PHE A 102 15.92 -12.99 -11.64
CA PHE A 102 15.25 -11.94 -10.88
C PHE A 102 14.45 -10.98 -11.76
N PHE A 103 14.85 -10.74 -13.02
CA PHE A 103 14.04 -10.00 -13.98
C PHE A 103 12.75 -10.76 -14.31
N ASP A 104 12.84 -12.07 -14.56
CA ASP A 104 11.66 -12.91 -14.81
C ASP A 104 10.69 -12.89 -13.62
N CYS A 105 11.23 -12.95 -12.40
CA CYS A 105 10.44 -12.79 -11.18
C CYS A 105 9.80 -11.39 -11.09
N PHE A 106 10.56 -10.34 -11.37
CA PHE A 106 10.07 -8.96 -11.29
C PHE A 106 8.88 -8.72 -12.23
N GLU A 107 8.89 -9.31 -13.44
CA GLU A 107 7.80 -9.17 -14.40
C GLU A 107 6.46 -9.74 -13.92
N ARG A 108 6.48 -10.62 -12.91
CA ARG A 108 5.27 -11.14 -12.26
C ARG A 108 4.74 -10.22 -11.15
N LEU A 109 5.48 -9.20 -10.77
CA LEU A 109 5.07 -8.24 -9.74
C LEU A 109 4.23 -7.10 -10.32
N SER A 110 3.26 -6.63 -9.55
CA SER A 110 2.45 -5.45 -9.89
C SER A 110 3.29 -4.19 -10.14
N ALA A 111 4.44 -4.08 -9.50
CA ALA A 111 5.38 -2.98 -9.65
C ALA A 111 5.91 -2.83 -11.09
N ALA A 112 6.04 -3.95 -11.83
CA ALA A 112 6.50 -3.94 -13.23
C ALA A 112 5.50 -3.24 -14.17
N MET A 113 4.23 -3.17 -13.79
CA MET A 113 3.17 -2.54 -14.57
C MET A 113 3.09 -1.02 -14.39
N ASN A 114 3.95 -0.42 -13.57
CA ASN A 114 3.95 1.03 -13.39
C ASN A 114 4.34 1.73 -14.71
N PRO A 115 3.59 2.74 -15.18
CA PRO A 115 3.93 3.50 -16.38
C PRO A 115 5.37 4.01 -16.43
N ILE A 116 5.97 4.40 -15.30
CA ILE A 116 7.35 4.87 -15.27
C ILE A 116 8.35 3.75 -15.59
N VAL A 117 8.08 2.53 -15.10
CA VAL A 117 8.94 1.36 -15.30
C VAL A 117 8.86 0.91 -16.75
N LEU A 118 7.64 0.87 -17.30
CA LEU A 118 7.39 0.54 -18.71
C LEU A 118 8.04 1.53 -19.69
N ASN A 119 8.26 2.78 -19.27
CA ASN A 119 8.94 3.79 -20.07
C ASN A 119 10.48 3.67 -20.04
N THR A 120 11.05 2.80 -19.19
CA THR A 120 12.51 2.59 -19.15
C THR A 120 12.97 1.63 -20.24
N SER A 121 14.25 1.71 -20.62
CA SER A 121 14.88 0.72 -21.49
C SER A 121 15.65 -0.37 -20.75
N VAL A 122 15.45 -0.50 -19.43
CA VAL A 122 16.35 -1.27 -18.55
C VAL A 122 16.52 -2.72 -18.99
N LYS A 123 15.44 -3.44 -19.33
CA LYS A 123 15.50 -4.84 -19.78
C LYS A 123 16.42 -5.00 -21.01
N ARG A 124 16.25 -4.13 -22.01
CA ARG A 124 17.07 -4.12 -23.22
C ARG A 124 18.53 -3.78 -22.90
N THR A 125 18.78 -2.75 -22.10
CA THR A 125 20.16 -2.34 -21.74
C THR A 125 20.88 -3.42 -20.95
N VAL A 126 20.20 -4.09 -20.01
CA VAL A 126 20.75 -5.20 -19.22
C VAL A 126 21.03 -6.42 -20.10
N HIS A 127 20.12 -6.76 -21.02
CA HIS A 127 20.34 -7.84 -21.98
C HIS A 127 21.56 -7.56 -22.89
N THR A 128 21.70 -6.33 -23.39
CA THR A 128 22.89 -5.92 -24.18
C THR A 128 24.19 -6.02 -23.38
N ALA A 129 24.13 -5.80 -22.07
CA ALA A 129 25.27 -5.97 -21.15
C ALA A 129 25.44 -7.42 -20.67
N ALA A 130 24.74 -8.40 -21.27
CA ALA A 130 24.74 -9.81 -20.86
C ALA A 130 24.50 -9.98 -19.34
N PHE A 131 23.56 -9.20 -18.81
CA PHE A 131 23.19 -9.16 -17.38
C PHE A 131 24.33 -8.80 -16.41
N GLN A 132 25.47 -8.29 -16.90
CA GLN A 132 26.58 -7.85 -16.06
C GLN A 132 26.32 -6.44 -15.52
N ILE A 133 25.89 -6.37 -14.26
CA ILE A 133 25.50 -5.12 -13.57
C ILE A 133 26.63 -4.08 -13.54
N SER A 134 27.90 -4.53 -13.47
CA SER A 134 29.07 -3.66 -13.42
C SER A 134 29.33 -2.87 -14.71
N LEU A 135 28.81 -3.34 -15.86
CA LEU A 135 28.97 -2.70 -17.16
C LEU A 135 27.89 -1.63 -17.44
N LEU A 136 26.90 -1.51 -16.57
CA LEU A 136 25.77 -0.62 -16.75
C LEU A 136 26.11 0.84 -16.38
N PRO A 137 25.49 1.83 -17.05
CA PRO A 137 25.53 3.22 -16.61
C PRO A 137 25.02 3.37 -15.16
N PRO A 138 25.46 4.40 -14.41
CA PRO A 138 25.14 4.52 -12.98
C PRO A 138 23.64 4.43 -12.64
N GLU A 139 22.78 5.14 -13.38
CA GLU A 139 21.33 5.16 -13.13
C GLU A 139 20.66 3.82 -13.46
N THR A 140 21.02 3.24 -14.62
CA THR A 140 20.56 1.91 -15.02
C THR A 140 21.01 0.85 -14.03
N ARG A 141 22.25 0.95 -13.53
CA ARG A 141 22.79 0.04 -12.52
C ARG A 141 21.98 0.09 -11.22
N VAL A 142 21.59 1.28 -10.76
CA VAL A 142 20.70 1.43 -9.60
C VAL A 142 19.36 0.76 -9.88
N LEU A 143 18.71 1.09 -11.00
CA LEU A 143 17.41 0.52 -11.35
C LEU A 143 17.47 -1.01 -11.42
N THR A 144 18.51 -1.58 -12.05
CA THR A 144 18.75 -3.01 -12.13
C THR A 144 18.90 -3.64 -10.75
N LEU A 145 19.67 -3.03 -9.84
CA LEU A 145 19.82 -3.54 -8.46
C LEU A 145 18.51 -3.50 -7.68
N VAL A 146 17.68 -2.47 -7.88
CA VAL A 146 16.36 -2.37 -7.24
C VAL A 146 15.40 -3.42 -7.80
N ILE A 147 15.42 -3.64 -9.13
CA ILE A 147 14.66 -4.73 -9.78
C ILE A 147 15.11 -6.09 -9.24
N VAL A 148 16.42 -6.33 -9.12
CA VAL A 148 16.98 -7.55 -8.52
C VAL A 148 16.49 -7.74 -7.09
N ALA A 149 16.50 -6.68 -6.27
CA ALA A 149 16.00 -6.75 -4.91
C ALA A 149 14.49 -7.05 -4.85
N LEU A 150 13.67 -6.46 -5.73
CA LEU A 150 12.23 -6.77 -5.81
C LEU A 150 11.94 -8.17 -6.35
N GLY A 151 12.57 -8.56 -7.45
CA GLY A 151 12.46 -9.90 -8.03
C GLY A 151 12.90 -10.98 -7.05
N SER A 152 13.88 -10.65 -6.19
CA SER A 152 14.25 -11.53 -5.10
C SER A 152 13.07 -11.81 -4.17
N LEU A 153 12.10 -10.92 -3.95
CA LEU A 153 10.96 -11.19 -3.05
C LEU A 153 10.11 -12.40 -3.43
N ILE A 154 10.12 -12.86 -4.68
CA ILE A 154 9.34 -14.04 -5.10
C ILE A 154 10.22 -15.15 -5.68
N SER A 155 11.55 -15.02 -5.60
CA SER A 155 12.46 -15.98 -6.21
C SER A 155 12.26 -17.41 -5.67
N PHE A 156 12.19 -18.36 -6.60
CA PHE A 156 12.20 -19.81 -6.31
C PHE A 156 13.58 -20.46 -6.49
N HIS A 157 14.60 -19.65 -6.79
CA HIS A 157 15.95 -20.14 -7.08
C HIS A 157 16.61 -20.74 -5.83
N GLU A 158 17.35 -21.84 -6.02
CA GLU A 158 17.95 -22.61 -4.93
C GLU A 158 19.00 -21.82 -4.15
N SER A 159 19.79 -20.99 -4.81
CA SER A 159 20.76 -20.12 -4.13
C SER A 159 20.13 -19.06 -3.21
N VAL A 160 18.82 -18.79 -3.38
CA VAL A 160 18.09 -17.81 -2.58
C VAL A 160 17.31 -18.49 -1.45
N LEU A 161 16.61 -19.59 -1.74
CA LEU A 161 15.80 -20.31 -0.76
C LEU A 161 16.60 -21.33 0.08
N GLY A 162 17.75 -21.79 -0.43
CA GLY A 162 18.53 -22.85 0.19
C GLY A 162 17.78 -24.19 0.23
N PRO A 163 18.21 -25.12 1.10
CA PRO A 163 17.62 -26.45 1.20
C PRO A 163 16.20 -26.41 1.79
N GLY A 164 15.35 -27.35 1.35
CA GLY A 164 13.98 -27.57 1.83
C GLY A 164 12.92 -27.45 0.71
N PRO A 165 11.63 -27.63 1.03
CA PRO A 165 10.55 -27.56 0.06
C PRO A 165 10.56 -26.21 -0.68
N ARG A 166 10.47 -26.24 -2.01
CA ARG A 166 10.38 -25.03 -2.84
C ARG A 166 9.59 -25.35 -4.11
N PRO A 167 8.89 -24.36 -4.69
CA PRO A 167 8.27 -24.57 -5.99
C PRO A 167 9.34 -24.68 -7.08
N ALA A 168 9.04 -25.41 -8.14
CA ALA A 168 9.92 -25.50 -9.31
C ALA A 168 9.89 -24.22 -10.16
N TYR A 169 8.77 -23.50 -10.13
CA TYR A 169 8.53 -22.24 -10.82
C TYR A 169 7.44 -21.45 -10.08
N LEU A 170 7.28 -20.13 -10.34
CA LEU A 170 6.28 -19.29 -9.65
C LEU A 170 4.84 -19.78 -9.78
N ASP A 171 4.58 -20.48 -10.87
CA ASP A 171 3.29 -21.01 -11.27
C ASP A 171 3.15 -22.50 -10.89
N ASP A 172 3.87 -22.99 -9.88
CA ASP A 172 3.81 -24.40 -9.45
C ASP A 172 2.56 -24.69 -8.60
N ILE A 173 1.41 -24.92 -9.24
CA ILE A 173 0.15 -25.30 -8.57
C ILE A 173 0.38 -26.44 -7.59
N SER A 174 1.13 -27.46 -7.99
CA SER A 174 1.31 -28.65 -7.17
C SER A 174 1.94 -28.31 -5.83
N PHE A 175 2.97 -27.46 -5.82
CA PHE A 175 3.59 -27.00 -4.59
C PHE A 175 2.62 -26.19 -3.73
N PHE A 176 1.93 -25.20 -4.30
CA PHE A 176 1.09 -24.30 -3.51
C PHE A 176 -0.23 -24.92 -3.04
N THR A 177 -0.69 -26.00 -3.65
CA THR A 177 -1.88 -26.74 -3.19
C THR A 177 -1.51 -27.84 -2.19
N SER A 178 -0.43 -28.59 -2.43
CA SER A 178 -0.07 -29.74 -1.60
C SER A 178 0.79 -29.43 -0.37
N SER A 179 1.58 -28.35 -0.41
CA SER A 179 2.45 -28.00 0.71
C SER A 179 1.65 -27.59 1.94
N SER A 180 2.22 -27.69 3.14
CA SER A 180 1.62 -27.08 4.32
C SER A 180 1.73 -25.54 4.25
N HIS A 181 0.88 -24.83 5.00
CA HIS A 181 1.02 -23.38 5.17
C HIS A 181 2.41 -23.02 5.70
N THR A 182 2.89 -23.78 6.67
CA THR A 182 4.22 -23.65 7.27
C THR A 182 5.33 -23.74 6.24
N ASP A 183 5.27 -24.69 5.30
CA ASP A 183 6.29 -24.84 4.25
C ASP A 183 6.33 -23.63 3.32
N VAL A 184 5.15 -23.13 2.91
CA VAL A 184 5.04 -21.95 2.04
C VAL A 184 5.59 -20.71 2.74
N PHE A 185 5.23 -20.49 4.01
CA PHE A 185 5.75 -19.36 4.78
C PHE A 185 7.25 -19.47 5.08
N ASN A 186 7.76 -20.68 5.30
CA ASN A 186 9.19 -20.91 5.44
C ASN A 186 9.98 -20.56 4.17
N CYS A 187 9.36 -20.52 2.98
CA CYS A 187 9.99 -19.91 1.81
C CYS A 187 10.25 -18.42 2.03
N GLY A 188 9.25 -17.66 2.49
CA GLY A 188 9.39 -16.23 2.79
C GLY A 188 10.48 -15.95 3.84
N VAL A 189 10.49 -16.72 4.94
CA VAL A 189 11.51 -16.63 6.01
C VAL A 189 12.92 -16.89 5.47
N ARG A 190 13.12 -17.99 4.74
CA ARG A 190 14.45 -18.35 4.19
C ARG A 190 14.94 -17.33 3.18
N ARG A 191 14.02 -16.68 2.45
CA ARG A 191 14.38 -15.66 1.46
C ARG A 191 14.79 -14.33 2.07
N ALA A 192 14.21 -13.99 3.21
CA ALA A 192 14.29 -12.67 3.81
C ALA A 192 15.73 -12.14 4.00
N PRO A 193 16.73 -12.94 4.45
CA PRO A 193 18.11 -12.47 4.56
C PRO A 193 18.70 -12.01 3.23
N THR A 194 18.51 -12.78 2.16
CA THR A 194 18.97 -12.46 0.81
C THR A 194 18.30 -11.18 0.29
N CYS A 195 16.98 -11.08 0.43
CA CYS A 195 16.23 -9.90 0.04
C CYS A 195 16.73 -8.64 0.77
N ARG A 196 16.99 -8.74 2.09
CA ARG A 196 17.54 -7.63 2.89
C ARG A 196 18.94 -7.23 2.43
N ALA A 197 19.83 -8.18 2.15
CA ALA A 197 21.19 -7.89 1.68
C ALA A 197 21.17 -7.18 0.31
N LEU A 198 20.35 -7.64 -0.63
CA LEU A 198 20.17 -7.01 -1.94
C LEU A 198 19.55 -5.62 -1.82
N HIS A 199 18.55 -5.45 -0.94
CA HIS A 199 17.93 -4.16 -0.67
C HIS A 199 18.92 -3.15 -0.10
N ILE A 200 19.73 -3.52 0.90
CA ILE A 200 20.78 -2.66 1.47
C ILE A 200 21.80 -2.26 0.40
N THR A 201 22.16 -3.19 -0.49
CA THR A 201 23.07 -2.93 -1.61
C THR A 201 22.47 -1.90 -2.57
N ALA A 202 21.20 -2.08 -2.97
CA ALA A 202 20.50 -1.14 -3.83
C ALA A 202 20.40 0.26 -3.19
N LEU A 203 20.07 0.35 -1.90
CA LEU A 203 20.00 1.62 -1.15
C LEU A 203 21.35 2.36 -1.15
N ARG A 204 22.45 1.64 -0.90
CA ARG A 204 23.79 2.22 -0.89
C ARG A 204 24.13 2.83 -2.26
N VAL A 205 23.96 2.06 -3.33
CA VAL A 205 24.28 2.53 -4.69
C VAL A 205 23.34 3.67 -5.12
N ALA A 206 22.07 3.64 -4.70
CA ALA A 206 21.10 4.71 -4.96
C ALA A 206 21.51 6.03 -4.30
N TRP A 207 21.97 5.99 -3.04
CA TRP A 207 22.49 7.16 -2.34
C TRP A 207 23.77 7.70 -2.98
N ASP A 208 24.74 6.83 -3.27
CA ASP A 208 26.01 7.23 -3.87
C ASP A 208 25.80 7.87 -5.26
N THR A 209 24.79 7.40 -6.01
CA THR A 209 24.43 7.93 -7.33
C THR A 209 23.57 9.21 -7.25
N GLY A 210 22.94 9.50 -6.09
CA GLY A 210 22.13 10.69 -5.90
C GLY A 210 20.79 10.68 -6.65
N ILE A 211 20.16 9.50 -6.80
CA ILE A 211 18.97 9.33 -7.66
C ILE A 211 17.76 10.17 -7.24
N MET A 212 17.70 10.63 -5.98
CA MET A 212 16.60 11.49 -5.50
C MET A 212 16.65 12.90 -6.09
N LEU A 213 17.83 13.35 -6.54
CA LEU A 213 18.06 14.74 -6.96
C LEU A 213 18.20 14.87 -8.48
N ASN A 214 18.67 13.80 -9.14
CA ASN A 214 18.91 13.79 -10.59
C ASN A 214 17.67 13.27 -11.32
N VAL A 215 17.00 14.14 -12.08
CA VAL A 215 15.77 13.80 -12.79
C VAL A 215 16.08 12.94 -14.03
N SER A 216 15.64 11.69 -14.03
CA SER A 216 15.61 10.80 -15.19
C SER A 216 14.50 9.76 -15.03
N THR A 217 14.11 9.10 -16.13
CA THR A 217 13.09 8.04 -16.10
C THR A 217 13.55 6.88 -15.22
N GLU A 218 14.83 6.50 -15.31
CA GLU A 218 15.46 5.44 -14.53
C GLU A 218 15.51 5.78 -13.04
N ASN A 219 15.87 7.02 -12.69
CA ASN A 219 15.90 7.46 -11.29
C ASN A 219 14.49 7.56 -10.70
N ALA A 220 13.50 8.01 -11.49
CA ALA A 220 12.10 8.01 -11.10
C ALA A 220 11.60 6.58 -10.84
N ALA A 221 11.85 5.65 -11.77
CA ALA A 221 11.50 4.24 -11.59
C ALA A 221 12.20 3.63 -10.37
N SER A 222 13.49 3.93 -10.17
CA SER A 222 14.26 3.46 -9.01
C SER A 222 13.66 3.95 -7.69
N CYS A 223 13.27 5.24 -7.61
CA CYS A 223 12.61 5.79 -6.43
C CYS A 223 11.26 5.12 -6.16
N PHE A 224 10.43 4.89 -7.19
CA PHE A 224 9.16 4.17 -7.03
C PHE A 224 9.36 2.75 -6.49
N LEU A 225 10.30 2.00 -7.08
CA LEU A 225 10.56 0.62 -6.71
C LEU A 225 11.22 0.49 -5.32
N LEU A 226 12.09 1.42 -4.94
CA LEU A 226 12.64 1.50 -3.57
C LEU A 226 11.56 1.81 -2.54
N ASP A 227 10.63 2.72 -2.84
CA ASP A 227 9.52 2.99 -1.93
C ASP A 227 8.63 1.75 -1.74
N THR A 228 8.45 0.95 -2.79
CA THR A 228 7.73 -0.32 -2.74
C THR A 228 8.43 -1.33 -1.83
N LEU A 229 9.76 -1.45 -1.91
CA LEU A 229 10.57 -2.30 -1.02
C LEU A 229 10.51 -1.85 0.43
N GLU A 230 10.70 -0.55 0.68
CA GLU A 230 10.65 0.00 2.04
C GLU A 230 9.26 -0.13 2.66
N SER A 231 8.21 0.12 1.89
CA SER A 231 6.83 -0.04 2.36
C SER A 231 6.49 -1.48 2.71
N SER A 232 7.12 -2.45 2.06
CA SER A 232 6.96 -3.89 2.35
C SER A 232 7.74 -4.30 3.60
N ASN A 233 8.96 -3.78 3.79
CA ASN A 233 9.84 -4.14 4.91
C ASN A 233 9.53 -3.38 6.21
N ASN A 234 9.09 -2.12 6.10
CA ASN A 234 8.79 -1.25 7.23
C ASN A 234 7.48 -0.48 6.99
N PRO A 235 6.32 -1.15 7.06
CA PRO A 235 5.03 -0.51 6.83
C PRO A 235 4.74 0.63 7.82
N SER A 236 5.35 0.60 9.00
CA SER A 236 5.20 1.59 10.08
C SER A 236 6.15 2.79 9.97
N GLY A 237 7.02 2.84 8.95
CA GLY A 237 7.97 3.93 8.78
C GLY A 237 7.27 5.28 8.65
N LEU A 238 7.72 6.29 9.39
CA LEU A 238 7.03 7.60 9.48
C LEU A 238 7.14 8.46 8.21
N SER A 239 8.11 8.19 7.33
CA SER A 239 8.38 8.97 6.11
C SER A 239 8.44 8.08 4.87
N ARG A 240 8.13 8.65 3.70
CA ARG A 240 8.29 8.03 2.37
C ARG A 240 9.16 8.92 1.48
N PRO A 241 10.48 9.03 1.74
CA PRO A 241 11.35 9.93 1.00
C PRO A 241 11.42 9.55 -0.49
N TRP A 242 11.44 8.26 -0.80
CA TRP A 242 11.48 7.75 -2.15
C TRP A 242 10.21 8.05 -2.95
N ALA A 243 9.01 7.86 -2.37
CA ALA A 243 7.78 8.27 -3.05
C ALA A 243 7.71 9.80 -3.28
N ASN A 244 8.24 10.61 -2.37
CA ASN A 244 8.31 12.06 -2.58
C ASN A 244 9.25 12.42 -3.75
N ALA A 245 10.45 11.83 -3.78
CA ALA A 245 11.40 12.04 -4.88
C ALA A 245 10.83 11.54 -6.21
N TYR A 246 10.19 10.36 -6.21
CA TYR A 246 9.49 9.82 -7.36
C TYR A 246 8.42 10.79 -7.89
N MET A 247 7.52 11.29 -7.04
CA MET A 247 6.49 12.24 -7.47
C MET A 247 7.09 13.55 -7.99
N SER A 248 8.20 14.01 -7.41
CA SER A 248 8.95 15.17 -7.92
C SER A 248 9.50 14.90 -9.33
N HIS A 249 10.12 13.74 -9.55
CA HIS A 249 10.64 13.34 -10.87
C HIS A 249 9.53 13.21 -11.90
N VAL A 250 8.42 12.54 -11.55
CA VAL A 250 7.26 12.39 -12.44
C VAL A 250 6.70 13.74 -12.85
N ARG A 251 6.56 14.69 -11.92
CA ARG A 251 6.11 16.06 -12.23
C ARG A 251 7.05 16.79 -13.18
N ALA A 252 8.36 16.59 -13.02
CA ALA A 252 9.38 17.20 -13.89
C ALA A 252 9.44 16.56 -15.28
N LEU A 253 9.23 15.24 -15.38
CA LEU A 253 9.30 14.48 -16.62
C LEU A 253 7.99 14.50 -17.42
N ALA A 254 6.84 14.62 -16.75
CA ALA A 254 5.52 14.56 -17.39
C ALA A 254 5.35 15.53 -18.57
N PRO A 255 5.85 16.79 -18.53
CA PRO A 255 5.79 17.68 -19.69
C PRO A 255 6.56 17.14 -20.91
N MET A 256 7.62 16.35 -20.70
CA MET A 256 8.45 15.79 -21.78
C MET A 256 7.80 14.56 -22.43
N TRP A 257 6.95 13.84 -21.73
CA TRP A 257 6.21 12.69 -22.26
C TRP A 257 4.97 13.08 -23.06
N ARG A 258 4.58 14.36 -23.04
CA ARG A 258 3.40 14.83 -23.76
C ARG A 258 3.66 14.82 -25.26
N THR A 259 3.32 13.70 -25.89
CA THR A 259 2.72 13.74 -27.22
C THR A 259 1.38 14.47 -27.12
N PRO A 260 0.90 15.13 -28.19
CA PRO A 260 -0.33 15.93 -28.14
C PRO A 260 -1.58 15.15 -27.67
N ASN A 261 -1.56 13.80 -27.66
CA ASN A 261 -2.65 12.95 -27.18
C ASN A 261 -2.11 11.78 -26.33
N ILE A 262 -2.26 11.84 -25.01
CA ILE A 262 -2.11 10.66 -24.13
C ILE A 262 -3.15 9.63 -24.56
N THR A 263 -2.72 8.39 -24.83
CA THR A 263 -3.67 7.35 -25.26
C THR A 263 -4.61 6.97 -24.11
N PRO A 264 -5.87 6.57 -24.38
CA PRO A 264 -6.79 6.15 -23.32
C PRO A 264 -6.22 5.05 -22.39
N PRO A 265 -5.49 4.02 -22.88
CA PRO A 265 -4.85 3.03 -22.00
C PRO A 265 -3.77 3.63 -21.09
N GLN A 266 -2.94 4.55 -21.59
CA GLN A 266 -1.93 5.24 -20.78
C GLN A 266 -2.59 6.08 -19.68
N SER A 267 -3.65 6.80 -20.03
CA SER A 267 -4.44 7.61 -19.11
C SER A 267 -5.06 6.76 -17.98
N ALA A 268 -5.63 5.60 -18.32
CA ALA A 268 -6.19 4.66 -17.35
C ALA A 268 -5.12 4.04 -16.44
N ASN A 269 -3.95 3.66 -16.99
CA ASN A 269 -2.84 3.12 -16.21
C ASN A 269 -2.31 4.14 -15.19
N TRP A 270 -2.12 5.40 -15.60
CA TRP A 270 -1.74 6.46 -14.67
C TRP A 270 -2.81 6.69 -13.60
N ALA A 271 -4.10 6.69 -13.97
CA ALA A 271 -5.19 6.87 -13.01
C ALA A 271 -5.21 5.74 -11.96
N GLY A 272 -5.10 4.49 -12.39
CA GLY A 272 -5.02 3.32 -11.50
C GLY A 272 -3.79 3.36 -10.59
N PHE A 273 -2.65 3.83 -11.10
CA PHE A 273 -1.45 4.00 -10.31
C PHE A 273 -1.58 5.10 -9.23
N LEU A 274 -2.09 6.27 -9.59
CA LEU A 274 -2.33 7.37 -8.64
C LEU A 274 -3.33 6.98 -7.54
N MET A 275 -4.33 6.16 -7.91
CA MET A 275 -5.24 5.53 -6.96
C MET A 275 -4.48 4.61 -6.00
N SER A 276 -3.63 3.71 -6.51
CA SER A 276 -2.82 2.79 -5.69
C SER A 276 -1.93 3.54 -4.69
N GLU A 277 -1.25 4.60 -5.11
CA GLU A 277 -0.42 5.45 -4.23
C GLU A 277 -1.22 6.12 -3.11
N SER A 278 -2.44 6.56 -3.44
CA SER A 278 -3.35 7.20 -2.49
C SER A 278 -3.91 6.18 -1.49
N LEU A 279 -4.21 4.95 -1.93
CA LEU A 279 -4.61 3.83 -1.07
C LEU A 279 -3.49 3.48 -0.09
N LEU A 280 -2.25 3.36 -0.58
CA LEU A 280 -1.07 3.08 0.25
C LEU A 280 -0.85 4.15 1.32
N SER A 281 -0.98 5.43 0.94
CA SER A 281 -0.81 6.57 1.85
C SER A 281 -1.91 6.58 2.93
N THR A 282 -3.17 6.42 2.53
CA THR A 282 -4.32 6.42 3.44
C THR A 282 -4.24 5.27 4.44
N ARG A 283 -3.95 4.05 3.97
CA ARG A 283 -3.75 2.86 4.81
C ARG A 283 -2.67 3.08 5.86
N SER A 284 -1.52 3.59 5.42
CA SER A 284 -0.36 3.80 6.28
C SER A 284 -0.47 5.04 7.16
N ARG A 285 -1.60 5.76 7.12
CA ARG A 285 -1.81 7.06 7.78
C ARG A 285 -0.71 8.08 7.43
N LYS A 286 -0.35 8.15 6.17
CA LYS A 286 0.66 9.07 5.63
C LYS A 286 -0.02 10.13 4.77
N PRO A 287 0.58 11.33 4.65
CA PRO A 287 0.09 12.34 3.73
C PRO A 287 -0.02 11.80 2.30
N ILE A 288 -1.17 12.03 1.67
CA ILE A 288 -1.37 11.69 0.27
C ILE A 288 -0.49 12.61 -0.58
N LEU A 289 0.38 12.01 -1.39
CA LEU A 289 1.38 12.70 -2.20
C LEU A 289 0.82 13.22 -3.53
N VAL A 290 -0.32 12.67 -3.94
CA VAL A 290 -1.00 12.96 -5.20
C VAL A 290 -1.90 14.17 -5.02
N THR A 291 -1.80 15.12 -5.94
CA THR A 291 -2.67 16.30 -6.02
C THR A 291 -3.67 16.17 -7.18
N LEU A 292 -4.71 17.01 -7.18
CA LEU A 292 -5.61 17.12 -8.35
C LEU A 292 -4.83 17.53 -9.62
N GLY A 293 -3.82 18.40 -9.47
CA GLY A 293 -2.95 18.79 -10.57
C GLY A 293 -2.20 17.60 -11.17
N ASP A 294 -1.72 16.65 -10.35
CA ASP A 294 -1.05 15.44 -10.81
C ASP A 294 -1.99 14.51 -11.59
N GLN A 295 -3.23 14.35 -11.11
CA GLN A 295 -4.26 13.57 -11.81
C GLN A 295 -4.53 14.15 -13.19
N ILE A 296 -4.70 15.47 -13.30
CA ILE A 296 -4.93 16.14 -14.58
C ILE A 296 -3.69 16.05 -15.49
N LEU A 297 -2.50 16.19 -14.89
CA LEU A 297 -1.22 16.17 -15.60
C LEU A 297 -0.95 14.81 -16.26
N LEU A 298 -1.20 13.72 -15.54
CA LEU A 298 -0.78 12.35 -15.90
C LEU A 298 -1.91 11.51 -16.51
N SER A 299 -3.14 11.69 -16.03
CA SER A 299 -4.31 10.93 -16.49
C SER A 299 -5.17 11.73 -17.48
N GLY A 300 -4.80 12.96 -17.82
CA GLY A 300 -5.58 13.83 -18.71
C GLY A 300 -6.74 14.53 -17.99
N PRO A 301 -7.70 15.13 -18.73
CA PRO A 301 -8.68 16.03 -18.14
C PRO A 301 -9.55 15.37 -17.06
N GLU A 302 -10.06 16.21 -16.18
CA GLU A 302 -10.98 15.86 -15.10
C GLU A 302 -12.15 15.01 -15.61
N SER A 303 -12.55 14.05 -14.77
CA SER A 303 -13.68 13.18 -15.06
C SER A 303 -15.00 13.93 -14.94
N ARG A 304 -16.09 13.29 -15.38
CA ARG A 304 -17.45 13.73 -15.05
C ARG A 304 -17.62 13.78 -13.52
N THR A 305 -18.60 14.52 -13.02
CA THR A 305 -18.98 14.42 -11.60
C THR A 305 -19.40 12.99 -11.26
N LEU A 306 -19.35 12.63 -9.97
CA LEU A 306 -19.63 11.27 -9.53
C LEU A 306 -21.06 10.82 -9.91
N GLU A 307 -22.03 11.71 -9.80
CA GLU A 307 -23.44 11.49 -10.16
C GLU A 307 -23.60 11.34 -11.68
N GLN A 308 -22.92 12.19 -12.47
CA GLN A 308 -22.92 12.09 -13.93
C GLN A 308 -22.23 10.81 -14.41
N PHE A 309 -21.23 10.33 -13.68
CA PHE A 309 -20.55 9.08 -13.99
C PHE A 309 -21.48 7.89 -13.75
N LEU A 310 -22.17 7.83 -12.60
CA LEU A 310 -23.19 6.81 -12.34
C LEU A 310 -24.28 6.82 -13.43
N ALA A 311 -24.85 8.00 -13.73
CA ALA A 311 -25.89 8.13 -14.76
C ALA A 311 -25.41 7.67 -16.14
N TRP A 312 -24.14 7.90 -16.49
CA TRP A 312 -23.56 7.42 -17.74
C TRP A 312 -23.42 5.88 -17.78
N ILE A 313 -23.03 5.25 -16.66
CA ILE A 313 -22.94 3.79 -16.55
C ILE A 313 -24.33 3.16 -16.64
N GLU A 314 -25.32 3.74 -15.97
CA GLU A 314 -26.72 3.28 -15.98
C GLU A 314 -27.33 3.41 -17.38
N ALA A 315 -27.15 4.55 -18.05
CA ALA A 315 -27.58 4.74 -19.44
C ALA A 315 -26.87 3.80 -20.43
N SER A 316 -25.74 3.23 -20.04
CA SER A 316 -24.97 2.26 -20.82
C SER A 316 -25.23 0.81 -20.38
N ALA A 317 -26.26 0.54 -19.58
CA ALA A 317 -26.56 -0.79 -19.04
C ALA A 317 -26.95 -1.81 -20.13
N GLU A 318 -27.63 -1.36 -21.20
CA GLU A 318 -28.05 -2.24 -22.32
C GLU A 318 -26.90 -2.63 -23.25
N LYS A 319 -25.74 -1.98 -23.12
CA LYS A 319 -24.56 -2.24 -23.95
C LYS A 319 -23.64 -3.23 -23.24
N THR A 320 -23.70 -4.48 -23.64
CA THR A 320 -22.76 -5.53 -23.23
C THR A 320 -21.46 -5.38 -24.01
N GLY A 321 -20.50 -4.63 -23.47
CA GLY A 321 -19.21 -4.48 -24.13
C GLY A 321 -18.06 -4.24 -23.15
N ALA A 322 -16.96 -4.96 -23.34
CA ALA A 322 -15.70 -4.80 -22.62
C ALA A 322 -15.23 -3.34 -22.63
N LYS A 323 -15.51 -2.62 -23.71
CA LYS A 323 -15.25 -1.20 -23.88
C LYS A 323 -15.78 -0.34 -22.73
N ILE A 324 -17.01 -0.56 -22.26
CA ILE A 324 -17.59 0.28 -21.18
C ILE A 324 -16.86 0.04 -19.87
N LEU A 325 -16.52 -1.21 -19.56
CA LEU A 325 -15.72 -1.54 -18.38
C LEU A 325 -14.37 -0.82 -18.43
N PHE A 326 -13.65 -0.92 -19.55
CA PHE A 326 -12.33 -0.29 -19.69
C PHE A 326 -12.40 1.24 -19.71
N ASP A 327 -13.38 1.84 -20.40
CA ASP A 327 -13.62 3.28 -20.41
C ASP A 327 -13.99 3.83 -19.01
N SER A 328 -14.51 2.96 -18.13
CA SER A 328 -14.87 3.32 -16.75
C SER A 328 -13.69 3.32 -15.78
N MET A 329 -12.59 2.63 -16.09
CA MET A 329 -11.48 2.45 -15.15
C MET A 329 -10.79 3.77 -14.79
N LYS A 330 -10.59 4.66 -15.77
CA LYS A 330 -10.01 5.98 -15.53
C LYS A 330 -10.92 6.85 -14.63
N PRO A 331 -12.21 7.10 -14.97
CA PRO A 331 -13.14 7.81 -14.08
C PRO A 331 -13.22 7.22 -12.67
N TYR A 332 -13.31 5.89 -12.56
CA TYR A 332 -13.38 5.21 -11.28
C TYR A 332 -12.14 5.49 -10.42
N ALA A 333 -10.94 5.26 -10.97
CA ALA A 333 -9.70 5.50 -10.24
C ALA A 333 -9.49 6.99 -9.89
N PHE A 334 -9.92 7.91 -10.75
CA PHE A 334 -9.94 9.34 -10.47
C PHE A 334 -10.81 9.67 -9.24
N HIS A 335 -12.05 9.18 -9.20
CA HIS A 335 -12.94 9.45 -8.06
C HIS A 335 -12.46 8.80 -6.77
N ILE A 336 -11.93 7.58 -6.80
CA ILE A 336 -11.34 6.97 -5.60
C ILE A 336 -10.16 7.81 -5.09
N THR A 337 -9.25 8.25 -5.98
CA THR A 337 -8.10 9.11 -5.61
C THR A 337 -8.57 10.42 -4.96
N HIS A 338 -9.60 11.05 -5.54
CA HIS A 338 -10.18 12.28 -5.01
C HIS A 338 -10.81 12.06 -3.62
N LEU A 339 -11.64 11.02 -3.46
CA LEU A 339 -12.30 10.73 -2.20
C LEU A 339 -11.30 10.33 -1.11
N LEU A 340 -10.22 9.62 -1.43
CA LEU A 340 -9.15 9.34 -0.45
C LEU A 340 -8.49 10.64 0.04
N SER A 341 -8.28 11.59 -0.86
CA SER A 341 -7.75 12.92 -0.51
C SER A 341 -8.69 13.68 0.41
N GLU A 342 -9.99 13.66 0.12
CA GLU A 342 -11.04 14.24 0.97
C GLU A 342 -11.10 13.55 2.35
N LEU A 343 -11.09 12.21 2.38
CA LEU A 343 -11.09 11.40 3.61
C LEU A 343 -9.92 11.79 4.53
N TRP A 344 -8.72 11.91 3.96
CA TRP A 344 -7.54 12.33 4.70
C TRP A 344 -7.67 13.76 5.24
N GLN A 345 -8.14 14.70 4.41
CA GLN A 345 -8.21 16.12 4.79
C GLN A 345 -9.32 16.43 5.79
N THR A 346 -10.38 15.61 5.85
CA THR A 346 -11.61 15.94 6.60
C THR A 346 -11.93 14.99 7.74
N ILE A 347 -11.41 13.76 7.74
CA ILE A 347 -11.78 12.71 8.70
C ILE A 347 -10.56 12.03 9.34
N THR A 348 -9.65 11.46 8.53
CA THR A 348 -8.63 10.51 9.02
C THR A 348 -7.25 11.11 9.28
N GLY A 349 -6.97 12.29 8.72
CA GLY A 349 -5.65 12.92 8.81
C GLY A 349 -5.28 13.39 10.22
N ASP A 350 -3.99 13.41 10.52
CA ASP A 350 -3.50 13.71 11.87
C ASP A 350 -3.91 15.08 12.38
N HIS A 351 -3.98 16.10 11.50
CA HIS A 351 -4.46 17.42 11.89
C HIS A 351 -5.95 17.39 12.31
N VAL A 352 -6.77 16.64 11.58
CA VAL A 352 -8.21 16.48 11.86
C VAL A 352 -8.43 15.77 13.20
N ARG A 353 -7.53 14.87 13.59
CA ARG A 353 -7.58 14.19 14.90
C ARG A 353 -7.42 15.11 16.10
N LEU A 354 -6.82 16.28 15.91
CA LEU A 354 -6.68 17.27 16.97
C LEU A 354 -7.98 18.01 17.28
N ALA A 355 -9.00 17.86 16.44
CA ALA A 355 -10.31 18.49 16.58
C ALA A 355 -11.44 17.45 16.73
N PRO A 356 -12.60 17.85 17.27
CA PRO A 356 -13.82 17.04 17.20
C PRO A 356 -14.17 16.71 15.75
N LEU A 357 -14.59 15.47 15.50
CA LEU A 357 -14.95 15.01 14.16
C LEU A 357 -16.24 15.71 13.69
N PRO A 358 -16.23 16.40 12.54
CA PRO A 358 -17.45 16.99 11.99
C PRO A 358 -18.38 15.90 11.43
N GLU A 359 -19.55 15.70 12.05
CA GLU A 359 -20.56 14.72 11.62
C GLU A 359 -20.98 14.94 10.15
N SER A 360 -21.07 16.19 9.70
CA SER A 360 -21.44 16.53 8.33
C SER A 360 -20.44 16.01 7.29
N ALA A 361 -19.14 16.00 7.61
CA ALA A 361 -18.12 15.48 6.71
C ALA A 361 -18.26 13.95 6.56
N VAL A 362 -18.54 13.24 7.66
CA VAL A 362 -18.79 11.79 7.63
C VAL A 362 -20.02 11.47 6.80
N LEU A 363 -21.11 12.21 6.98
CA LEU A 363 -22.35 12.01 6.21
C LEU A 363 -22.16 12.28 4.71
N GLN A 364 -21.48 13.37 4.35
CA GLN A 364 -21.14 13.69 2.97
C GLN A 364 -20.30 12.57 2.34
N PHE A 365 -19.26 12.12 3.07
CA PHE A 365 -18.40 11.06 2.61
C PHE A 365 -19.14 9.72 2.43
N LEU A 366 -20.01 9.33 3.36
CA LEU A 366 -20.85 8.13 3.26
C LEU A 366 -21.83 8.20 2.09
N SER A 367 -22.33 9.40 1.76
CA SER A 367 -23.14 9.61 0.55
C SER A 367 -22.33 9.32 -0.71
N SER A 368 -21.12 9.85 -0.83
CA SER A 368 -20.23 9.58 -1.96
C SER A 368 -19.82 8.10 -2.06
N VAL A 369 -19.57 7.45 -0.93
CA VAL A 369 -19.30 6.00 -0.86
C VAL A 369 -20.47 5.18 -1.38
N SER A 370 -21.70 5.60 -1.10
CA SER A 370 -22.91 4.93 -1.59
C SER A 370 -23.04 5.02 -3.13
N ILE A 371 -22.68 6.17 -3.72
CA ILE A 371 -22.64 6.33 -5.18
C ILE A 371 -21.53 5.47 -5.80
N ILE A 372 -20.33 5.46 -5.19
CA ILE A 372 -19.23 4.57 -5.62
C ILE A 372 -19.65 3.09 -5.54
N HIS A 373 -20.39 2.70 -4.51
CA HIS A 373 -20.89 1.34 -4.38
C HIS A 373 -21.87 0.97 -5.50
N ALA A 374 -22.77 1.88 -5.88
CA ALA A 374 -23.67 1.69 -7.02
C ALA A 374 -22.88 1.54 -8.34
N ILE A 375 -21.88 2.42 -8.56
CA ILE A 375 -20.95 2.33 -9.70
C ILE A 375 -20.26 0.98 -9.72
N GLN A 376 -19.67 0.56 -8.61
CA GLN A 376 -18.99 -0.73 -8.49
C GLN A 376 -19.94 -1.89 -8.81
N THR A 377 -21.16 -1.89 -8.31
CA THR A 377 -22.14 -2.94 -8.59
C THR A 377 -22.39 -3.09 -10.10
N HIS A 378 -22.56 -1.97 -10.80
CA HIS A 378 -22.71 -1.97 -12.26
C HIS A 378 -21.44 -2.43 -13.02
N LEU A 379 -20.25 -2.10 -12.52
CA LEU A 379 -19.00 -2.55 -13.14
C LEU A 379 -18.75 -4.04 -12.90
N MET A 380 -19.02 -4.53 -11.69
CA MET A 380 -18.89 -5.95 -11.36
C MET A 380 -19.87 -6.82 -12.16
N SER A 381 -21.11 -6.36 -12.38
CA SER A 381 -22.06 -7.06 -13.26
C SER A 381 -21.55 -7.18 -14.71
N ARG A 382 -20.78 -6.20 -15.19
CA ARG A 382 -20.13 -6.28 -16.51
C ARG A 382 -18.94 -7.24 -16.52
N VAL A 383 -18.18 -7.30 -15.43
CA VAL A 383 -17.14 -8.33 -15.27
C VAL A 383 -17.77 -9.71 -15.36
N ASP A 384 -18.88 -9.94 -14.68
CA ASP A 384 -19.59 -11.24 -14.73
C ASP A 384 -20.03 -11.60 -16.15
N ALA A 385 -20.47 -10.62 -16.94
CA ALA A 385 -20.86 -10.84 -18.33
C ALA A 385 -19.68 -11.13 -19.27
N LEU A 386 -18.48 -10.60 -18.97
CA LEU A 386 -17.27 -10.77 -19.78
C LEU A 386 -16.48 -12.01 -19.41
N CYS A 387 -16.56 -12.46 -18.17
CA CYS A 387 -15.95 -13.69 -17.71
C CYS A 387 -16.80 -14.89 -18.16
N THR A 388 -16.70 -15.25 -19.44
CA THR A 388 -17.34 -16.45 -19.98
C THR A 388 -16.57 -17.69 -19.56
N ASP A 389 -17.30 -18.59 -18.89
CA ASP A 389 -16.99 -20.00 -18.62
C ASP A 389 -16.34 -20.38 -17.27
N PRO A 390 -17.04 -21.15 -16.41
CA PRO A 390 -16.41 -21.93 -15.35
C PRO A 390 -15.62 -23.14 -15.90
N ILE A 391 -15.71 -23.52 -17.18
CA ILE A 391 -15.07 -24.76 -17.70
C ILE A 391 -13.56 -24.59 -17.96
N CYS A 392 -13.05 -23.37 -18.13
CA CYS A 392 -11.61 -23.12 -17.93
C CYS A 392 -11.20 -23.18 -16.45
N ALA A 393 -12.07 -23.53 -15.50
CA ALA A 393 -11.70 -23.91 -14.13
C ALA A 393 -11.11 -25.33 -14.04
N GLU A 394 -11.28 -26.19 -15.05
CA GLU A 394 -10.76 -27.57 -15.04
C GLU A 394 -9.28 -27.66 -15.42
N ALA A 395 -8.77 -26.71 -16.19
CA ALA A 395 -7.34 -26.54 -16.39
C ALA A 395 -6.86 -25.38 -15.53
N GLY A 396 -6.09 -25.67 -14.49
CA GLY A 396 -5.27 -24.71 -13.74
C GLY A 396 -4.18 -24.06 -14.62
N ALA A 397 -4.52 -23.68 -15.85
CA ALA A 397 -3.64 -23.02 -16.78
C ALA A 397 -3.39 -21.61 -16.26
N PHE A 398 -2.23 -21.43 -15.62
CA PHE A 398 -1.58 -20.15 -15.52
C PHE A 398 -1.54 -19.53 -16.91
N CYS A 399 -2.26 -18.44 -17.11
CA CYS A 399 -2.06 -17.67 -18.31
C CYS A 399 -0.64 -17.11 -18.25
N ARG A 400 0.27 -17.65 -19.07
CA ARG A 400 1.54 -16.98 -19.40
C ARG A 400 1.23 -15.51 -19.69
N HIS A 401 2.15 -14.61 -19.33
CA HIS A 401 1.99 -13.17 -19.54
C HIS A 401 1.81 -12.77 -21.02
N ASP A 402 1.97 -13.69 -21.95
CA ASP A 402 2.17 -13.39 -23.37
C ASP A 402 0.89 -13.12 -24.18
N GLU A 403 -0.31 -13.44 -23.68
CA GLU A 403 -1.55 -13.18 -24.43
C GLU A 403 -2.54 -12.32 -23.61
N TRP A 404 -2.74 -11.09 -24.08
CA TRP A 404 -3.83 -10.23 -23.61
C TRP A 404 -5.17 -10.88 -23.96
N SER A 405 -6.05 -11.04 -22.98
CA SER A 405 -7.43 -11.46 -23.20
C SER A 405 -8.38 -10.51 -22.49
N GLU A 406 -9.57 -10.30 -23.08
CA GLU A 406 -10.61 -9.47 -22.46
C GLU A 406 -11.03 -10.03 -21.09
N ASP A 407 -11.08 -11.35 -20.93
CA ASP A 407 -11.36 -12.02 -19.66
C ASP A 407 -10.30 -11.69 -18.58
N ARG A 408 -9.00 -11.80 -18.90
CA ARG A 408 -7.92 -11.47 -17.94
C ARG A 408 -7.95 -10.00 -17.56
N ALA A 409 -8.19 -9.13 -18.55
CA ALA A 409 -8.32 -7.70 -18.31
C ALA A 409 -9.53 -7.39 -17.41
N ALA A 410 -10.67 -8.04 -17.64
CA ALA A 410 -11.87 -7.90 -16.81
C ALA A 410 -11.65 -8.37 -15.36
N ARG A 411 -10.99 -9.52 -15.15
CA ARG A 411 -10.60 -10.03 -13.81
C ARG A 411 -9.67 -9.05 -13.07
N THR A 412 -8.71 -8.47 -13.79
CA THR A 412 -7.80 -7.45 -13.26
C THR A 412 -8.56 -6.17 -12.87
N CYS A 413 -9.53 -5.75 -13.70
CA CYS A 413 -10.41 -4.63 -13.39
C CYS A 413 -11.24 -4.89 -12.13
N ALA A 414 -11.82 -6.09 -11.97
CA ALA A 414 -12.58 -6.45 -10.78
C ALA A 414 -11.75 -6.30 -9.49
N TYR A 415 -10.50 -6.77 -9.51
CA TYR A 415 -9.60 -6.58 -8.37
C TYR A 415 -9.29 -5.12 -8.12
N GLY A 416 -8.97 -4.34 -9.16
CA GLY A 416 -8.72 -2.90 -9.02
C GLY A 416 -9.93 -2.14 -8.44
N ILE A 417 -11.14 -2.48 -8.89
CA ILE A 417 -12.41 -1.92 -8.39
C ILE A 417 -12.60 -2.30 -6.91
N ALA A 418 -12.51 -3.58 -6.57
CA ALA A 418 -12.72 -4.04 -5.20
C ALA A 418 -11.66 -3.47 -4.23
N MET A 419 -10.40 -3.40 -4.66
CA MET A 419 -9.30 -2.80 -3.91
C MET A 419 -9.49 -1.29 -3.69
N GLY A 420 -9.95 -0.57 -4.71
CA GLY A 420 -10.29 0.84 -4.60
C GLY A 420 -11.38 1.09 -3.57
N PHE A 421 -12.44 0.28 -3.60
CA PHE A 421 -13.57 0.42 -2.67
C PHE A 421 -13.20 0.06 -1.23
N VAL A 422 -12.55 -1.10 -1.01
CA VAL A 422 -12.17 -1.51 0.36
C VAL A 422 -11.15 -0.57 0.98
N GLY A 423 -10.20 -0.05 0.20
CA GLY A 423 -9.23 0.92 0.72
C GLY A 423 -9.80 2.33 0.93
N LEU A 424 -11.02 2.61 0.45
CA LEU A 424 -11.77 3.81 0.79
C LEU A 424 -12.52 3.63 2.13
N VAL A 425 -13.22 2.51 2.28
CA VAL A 425 -14.17 2.29 3.38
C VAL A 425 -13.48 1.80 4.65
N LEU A 426 -12.48 0.92 4.55
CA LEU A 426 -11.82 0.35 5.73
C LEU A 426 -11.09 1.41 6.58
N PRO A 427 -10.37 2.39 5.99
CA PRO A 427 -9.79 3.47 6.79
C PRO A 427 -10.82 4.37 7.47
N LEU A 428 -11.97 4.63 6.81
CA LEU A 428 -13.08 5.36 7.43
C LEU A 428 -13.60 4.62 8.66
N HIS A 429 -13.91 3.32 8.50
CA HIS A 429 -14.41 2.50 9.60
C HIS A 429 -13.46 2.52 10.81
N ARG A 430 -12.16 2.32 10.58
CA ARG A 430 -11.14 2.32 11.63
C ARG A 430 -11.01 3.66 12.34
N GLU A 431 -11.14 4.77 11.62
CA GLU A 431 -11.13 6.08 12.24
C GLU A 431 -12.36 6.29 13.12
N LEU A 432 -13.55 5.92 12.65
CA LEU A 432 -14.78 6.04 13.44
C LEU A 432 -14.73 5.13 14.67
N GLU A 433 -14.25 3.90 14.54
CA GLU A 433 -14.03 2.98 15.65
C GLU A 433 -13.05 3.55 16.68
N TYR A 434 -11.91 4.07 16.22
CA TYR A 434 -10.93 4.74 17.08
C TYR A 434 -11.57 5.90 17.87
N ARG A 435 -12.37 6.75 17.20
CA ARG A 435 -13.05 7.88 17.83
C ARG A 435 -14.10 7.43 18.84
N VAL A 436 -14.85 6.37 18.55
CA VAL A 436 -15.80 5.76 19.52
C VAL A 436 -15.05 5.25 20.75
N GLY A 437 -13.92 4.54 20.56
CA GLY A 437 -13.09 4.03 21.66
C GLY A 437 -12.55 5.15 22.57
N LEU A 438 -12.14 6.29 22.00
CA LEU A 438 -11.74 7.46 22.79
C LEU A 438 -12.88 8.02 23.64
N LEU A 439 -14.10 8.06 23.09
CA LEU A 439 -15.26 8.54 23.83
C LEU A 439 -15.64 7.58 24.97
N ASP A 440 -15.56 6.27 24.74
CA ASP A 440 -15.84 5.27 25.79
C ASP A 440 -14.80 5.33 26.91
N ALA A 441 -13.53 5.57 26.58
CA ALA A 441 -12.48 5.79 27.58
C ALA A 441 -12.72 7.07 28.43
N ASP A 442 -13.13 8.18 27.82
CA ASP A 442 -13.43 9.43 28.56
C ASP A 442 -14.68 9.28 29.45
N VAL A 443 -15.68 8.48 29.04
CA VAL A 443 -16.85 8.17 29.89
C VAL A 443 -16.46 7.42 31.15
N ASN A 444 -15.61 6.40 30.99
CA ASN A 444 -15.13 5.60 32.11
C ASN A 444 -14.31 6.48 33.07
N ALA A 445 -13.60 7.49 32.56
CA ALA A 445 -12.88 8.46 33.38
C ALA A 445 -13.78 9.56 33.99
N LYS A 446 -14.86 9.96 33.32
CA LYS A 446 -15.77 11.06 33.71
C LYS A 446 -17.24 10.68 33.46
N PRO A 447 -17.87 9.93 34.38
CA PRO A 447 -19.22 9.41 34.18
C PRO A 447 -20.33 10.48 34.18
N ARG A 448 -20.05 11.72 34.63
CA ARG A 448 -21.02 12.84 34.62
C ARG A 448 -20.89 13.68 33.34
N GLY A 449 -21.37 13.13 32.22
CA GLY A 449 -21.47 13.86 30.95
C GLY A 449 -22.78 14.66 30.81
N SER A 450 -22.79 15.69 29.97
CA SER A 450 -24.02 16.39 29.59
C SER A 450 -24.89 15.54 28.65
N VAL A 451 -26.20 15.77 28.65
CA VAL A 451 -27.15 15.08 27.73
C VAL A 451 -26.76 15.27 26.26
N GLY A 452 -26.25 16.46 25.90
CA GLY A 452 -25.76 16.74 24.55
C GLY A 452 -24.55 15.90 24.14
N ALA A 453 -23.62 15.65 25.08
CA ALA A 453 -22.47 14.78 24.83
C ALA A 453 -22.86 13.30 24.67
N ALA A 454 -23.90 12.85 25.39
CA ALA A 454 -24.46 11.51 25.23
C ALA A 454 -25.11 11.33 23.84
N LEU A 455 -25.87 12.33 23.36
CA LEU A 455 -26.51 12.28 22.05
C LEU A 455 -25.49 12.28 20.90
N ALA A 456 -24.46 13.13 20.97
CA ALA A 456 -23.39 13.17 19.96
C ALA A 456 -22.63 11.83 19.88
N ARG A 457 -22.41 11.18 21.03
CA ARG A 457 -21.80 9.85 21.09
C ARG A 457 -22.65 8.79 20.38
N GLU A 458 -23.96 8.80 20.62
CA GLU A 458 -24.87 7.84 20.01
C GLU A 458 -24.93 8.00 18.48
N ARG A 459 -24.93 9.24 18.00
CA ARG A 459 -24.83 9.52 16.56
C ARG A 459 -23.53 9.01 15.96
N LEU A 460 -22.40 9.23 16.62
CA LEU A 460 -21.11 8.71 16.16
C LEU A 460 -21.10 7.18 16.12
N ARG A 461 -21.70 6.51 17.10
CA ARG A 461 -21.84 5.04 17.09
C ARG A 461 -22.69 4.55 15.92
N LEU A 462 -23.78 5.24 15.61
CA LEU A 462 -24.60 4.92 14.45
C LEU A 462 -23.83 5.07 13.14
N LEU A 463 -23.05 6.15 13.00
CA LEU A 463 -22.15 6.33 11.84
C LEU A 463 -21.07 5.25 11.76
N ALA A 464 -20.47 4.88 12.89
CA ALA A 464 -19.48 3.81 12.97
C ALA A 464 -20.07 2.45 12.59
N ALA A 465 -21.31 2.16 13.02
CA ALA A 465 -22.04 0.94 12.65
C ALA A 465 -22.37 0.91 11.15
N GLN A 466 -22.79 2.04 10.56
CA GLN A 466 -23.00 2.15 9.13
C GLN A 466 -21.70 1.90 8.34
N ALA A 467 -20.60 2.55 8.74
CA ALA A 467 -19.30 2.35 8.10
C ALA A 467 -18.80 0.90 8.23
N ARG A 468 -19.03 0.25 9.38
CA ARG A 468 -18.73 -1.19 9.60
C ARG A 468 -19.50 -2.08 8.63
N GLY A 469 -20.81 -1.82 8.43
CA GLY A 469 -21.63 -2.56 7.48
C GLY A 469 -21.13 -2.45 6.04
N ILE A 470 -20.74 -1.23 5.61
CA ILE A 470 -20.16 -1.02 4.27
C ILE A 470 -18.77 -1.66 4.18
N ALA A 471 -17.96 -1.63 5.24
CA ALA A 471 -16.65 -2.26 5.27
C ALA A 471 -16.75 -3.79 5.10
N ALA A 472 -17.72 -4.42 5.76
CA ALA A 472 -18.01 -5.85 5.57
C ALA A 472 -18.36 -6.18 4.12
N LEU A 473 -19.24 -5.38 3.50
CA LEU A 473 -19.56 -5.53 2.09
C LEU A 473 -18.33 -5.35 1.19
N ALA A 474 -17.47 -4.36 1.48
CA ALA A 474 -16.26 -4.10 0.70
C ALA A 474 -15.26 -5.27 0.78
N VAL A 475 -15.09 -5.88 1.96
CA VAL A 475 -14.24 -7.06 2.13
C VAL A 475 -14.80 -8.28 1.39
N GLN A 476 -16.11 -8.48 1.39
CA GLN A 476 -16.76 -9.53 0.58
C GLN A 476 -16.52 -9.32 -0.92
N GLN A 477 -16.63 -8.08 -1.41
CA GLN A 477 -16.31 -7.78 -2.82
C GLN A 477 -14.84 -8.01 -3.15
N LEU A 478 -13.93 -7.73 -2.21
CA LEU A 478 -12.51 -8.05 -2.38
C LEU A 478 -12.28 -9.56 -2.46
N ALA A 479 -12.85 -10.34 -1.54
CA ALA A 479 -12.75 -11.80 -1.55
C ALA A 479 -13.29 -12.37 -2.88
N ARG A 480 -14.45 -11.89 -3.34
CA ARG A 480 -14.99 -12.23 -4.66
C ARG A 480 -14.00 -11.90 -5.79
N ALA A 481 -13.42 -10.71 -5.80
CA ALA A 481 -12.48 -10.30 -6.85
C ALA A 481 -11.18 -11.14 -6.83
N ILE A 482 -10.70 -11.54 -5.64
CA ILE A 482 -9.56 -12.46 -5.50
C ILE A 482 -9.88 -13.82 -6.13
N ARG A 483 -11.07 -14.37 -5.86
CA ARG A 483 -11.51 -15.63 -6.50
C ARG A 483 -11.50 -15.54 -8.03
N LEU A 484 -11.85 -14.37 -8.58
CA LEU A 484 -11.83 -14.14 -10.02
C LEU A 484 -10.41 -14.07 -10.61
N LEU A 485 -9.46 -13.46 -9.90
CA LEU A 485 -8.06 -13.34 -10.33
C LEU A 485 -7.28 -14.66 -10.37
N ARG A 486 -7.74 -15.65 -9.60
CA ARG A 486 -7.12 -16.96 -9.40
C ARG A 486 -5.78 -16.90 -8.65
N TRP A 487 -4.73 -16.19 -9.09
CA TRP A 487 -3.45 -16.06 -8.35
C TRP A 487 -2.74 -14.73 -8.66
N TYR A 488 -2.41 -13.93 -7.63
CA TYR A 488 -1.69 -12.65 -7.81
C TYR A 488 -0.60 -12.46 -6.76
N TYR A 489 0.66 -12.39 -7.21
CA TYR A 489 1.82 -12.11 -6.36
C TYR A 489 2.02 -10.59 -6.26
N ALA A 490 1.21 -9.90 -5.45
CA ALA A 490 1.43 -8.48 -5.15
C ALA A 490 1.77 -8.23 -3.69
N PRO A 491 3.08 -8.17 -3.36
CA PRO A 491 3.55 -7.70 -2.06
C PRO A 491 2.97 -6.33 -1.69
N ILE A 492 2.73 -5.46 -2.69
CA ILE A 492 2.23 -4.08 -2.52
C ILE A 492 0.90 -4.02 -1.75
N HIS A 493 0.04 -5.02 -1.92
CA HIS A 493 -1.28 -5.07 -1.27
C HIS A 493 -1.35 -6.10 -0.13
N GLY A 494 -0.23 -6.76 0.20
CA GLY A 494 -0.17 -7.73 1.29
C GLY A 494 -0.67 -7.15 2.62
N CYS A 495 -0.27 -5.92 2.95
CA CYS A 495 -0.76 -5.23 4.14
C CYS A 495 -2.28 -5.02 4.13
N THR A 496 -2.86 -4.56 3.01
CA THR A 496 -4.32 -4.38 2.89
C THR A 496 -5.06 -5.70 3.06
N LEU A 497 -4.51 -6.79 2.51
CA LEU A 497 -5.07 -8.13 2.69
C LEU A 497 -5.03 -8.58 4.15
N THR A 498 -3.92 -8.33 4.86
CA THR A 498 -3.80 -8.64 6.29
C THR A 498 -4.84 -7.85 7.10
N GLU A 499 -5.08 -6.60 6.73
CA GLU A 499 -6.09 -5.75 7.37
C GLU A 499 -7.53 -6.22 7.11
N CYS A 500 -7.83 -6.63 5.88
CA CYS A 500 -9.12 -7.21 5.52
C CYS A 500 -9.34 -8.55 6.24
N ALA A 501 -8.31 -9.38 6.37
CA ALA A 501 -8.38 -10.65 7.08
C ALA A 501 -8.67 -10.46 8.57
N ARG A 502 -7.99 -9.51 9.22
CA ARG A 502 -8.28 -9.13 10.61
C ARG A 502 -9.73 -8.71 10.78
N PHE A 503 -10.19 -7.77 9.94
CA PHE A 503 -11.57 -7.29 9.98
C PHE A 503 -12.57 -8.44 9.77
N ALA A 504 -12.36 -9.28 8.76
CA ALA A 504 -13.25 -10.41 8.46
C ALA A 504 -13.31 -11.44 9.60
N LEU A 505 -12.18 -11.69 10.26
CA LEU A 505 -12.12 -12.57 11.43
C LEU A 505 -12.86 -11.98 12.62
N ASP A 506 -12.66 -10.69 12.90
CA ASP A 506 -13.34 -10.03 14.01
C ASP A 506 -14.88 -10.02 13.77
N GLU A 507 -15.32 -9.87 12.52
CA GLU A 507 -16.73 -10.05 12.14
C GLU A 507 -17.23 -11.48 12.35
N ALA A 508 -16.39 -12.48 12.04
CA ALA A 508 -16.76 -13.89 12.15
C ALA A 508 -16.82 -14.38 13.60
N GLU A 509 -15.89 -13.91 14.45
CA GLU A 509 -15.85 -14.22 15.88
C GLU A 509 -16.96 -13.52 16.67
N ALA A 510 -17.40 -12.33 16.21
CA ALA A 510 -18.53 -11.63 16.79
C ALA A 510 -19.89 -12.22 16.39
N ALA A 511 -19.95 -13.03 15.33
CA ALA A 511 -21.18 -13.61 14.83
C ALA A 511 -21.53 -14.92 15.59
N PRO A 512 -22.78 -15.09 16.06
CA PRO A 512 -23.19 -16.32 16.76
C PRO A 512 -23.24 -17.54 15.82
N VAL A 513 -23.54 -17.31 14.53
CA VAL A 513 -23.54 -18.31 13.46
C VAL A 513 -22.93 -17.66 12.22
N LEU A 514 -22.00 -18.37 11.59
CA LEU A 514 -21.30 -17.87 10.41
C LEU A 514 -21.92 -18.46 9.13
N GLU A 515 -22.35 -17.57 8.24
CA GLU A 515 -22.91 -17.96 6.94
C GLU A 515 -21.85 -18.67 6.06
N PRO A 516 -22.22 -19.69 5.26
CA PRO A 516 -21.28 -20.44 4.41
C PRO A 516 -20.46 -19.56 3.45
N GLU A 517 -21.08 -18.53 2.86
CA GLU A 517 -20.37 -17.59 1.97
C GLU A 517 -19.30 -16.78 2.72
N ARG A 518 -19.52 -16.47 4.01
CA ARG A 518 -18.50 -15.79 4.83
C ARG A 518 -17.32 -16.71 5.15
N VAL A 519 -17.57 -18.00 5.37
CA VAL A 519 -16.50 -19.01 5.51
C VAL A 519 -15.68 -19.08 4.22
N LYS A 520 -16.34 -19.08 3.05
CA LYS A 520 -15.70 -19.09 1.74
C LYS A 520 -14.87 -17.83 1.49
N ASP A 521 -15.35 -16.66 1.89
CA ASP A 521 -14.61 -15.41 1.79
C ASP A 521 -13.37 -15.41 2.71
N LEU A 522 -13.49 -15.91 3.96
CA LEU A 522 -12.36 -16.09 4.87
C LEU A 522 -11.31 -17.06 4.29
N ALA A 523 -11.75 -18.19 3.75
CA ALA A 523 -10.85 -19.17 3.12
C ALA A 523 -10.13 -18.58 1.91
N THR A 524 -10.83 -17.78 1.09
CA THR A 524 -10.24 -17.07 -0.04
C THR A 524 -9.16 -16.09 0.41
N ILE A 525 -9.47 -15.24 1.40
CA ILE A 525 -8.52 -14.26 1.93
C ILE A 525 -7.32 -14.98 2.56
N GLY A 526 -7.55 -16.08 3.30
CA GLY A 526 -6.52 -16.92 3.89
C GLY A 526 -5.59 -17.54 2.85
N ALA A 527 -6.14 -18.11 1.77
CA ALA A 527 -5.36 -18.66 0.66
C ALA A 527 -4.50 -17.59 -0.03
N GLN A 528 -5.06 -16.39 -0.24
CA GLN A 528 -4.28 -15.29 -0.82
C GLN A 528 -3.19 -14.80 0.13
N LEU A 529 -3.46 -14.73 1.43
CA LEU A 529 -2.45 -14.39 2.43
C LEU A 529 -1.34 -15.44 2.52
N ARG A 530 -1.68 -16.72 2.33
CA ARG A 530 -0.70 -17.82 2.19
C ARG A 530 0.27 -17.54 1.03
N ILE A 531 -0.25 -17.16 -0.13
CA ILE A 531 0.55 -16.76 -1.31
C ILE A 531 1.41 -15.53 -1.01
N VAL A 532 0.87 -14.52 -0.31
CA VAL A 532 1.65 -13.35 0.11
C VAL A 532 2.80 -13.76 1.04
N GLY A 533 2.58 -14.71 1.96
CA GLY A 533 3.60 -15.21 2.86
C GLY A 533 4.64 -16.12 2.22
N TYR A 534 4.43 -16.60 0.99
CA TYR A 534 5.53 -17.10 0.17
C TYR A 534 6.55 -16.00 -0.11
N SER A 535 6.09 -14.77 -0.33
CA SER A 535 6.90 -13.64 -0.79
C SER A 535 7.52 -12.86 0.35
N LEU A 536 6.75 -12.69 1.43
CA LEU A 536 7.12 -11.88 2.59
C LEU A 536 7.39 -12.76 3.80
N ASP A 537 8.27 -12.30 4.67
CA ASP A 537 8.58 -12.92 5.97
C ASP A 537 7.45 -12.63 6.98
N LEU A 538 6.24 -13.08 6.65
CA LEU A 538 5.05 -12.82 7.46
C LEU A 538 5.13 -13.48 8.85
N PHE A 539 5.91 -14.56 8.99
CA PHE A 539 6.12 -15.25 10.27
C PHE A 539 7.13 -14.59 11.20
N SER A 540 7.88 -13.57 10.75
CA SER A 540 8.69 -12.78 11.67
C SER A 540 7.89 -11.95 12.68
N SER A 541 6.58 -11.75 12.46
CA SER A 541 5.70 -11.07 13.42
C SER A 541 4.79 -12.06 14.17
N PRO A 542 4.85 -12.10 15.53
CA PRO A 542 3.92 -12.89 16.34
C PRO A 542 2.44 -12.60 16.06
N GLU A 543 2.11 -11.35 15.72
CA GLU A 543 0.73 -10.95 15.42
C GLU A 543 0.19 -11.62 14.16
N THR A 544 1.03 -11.76 13.14
CA THR A 544 0.64 -12.39 11.87
C THR A 544 0.53 -13.91 12.03
N VAL A 545 1.41 -14.53 12.83
CA VAL A 545 1.29 -15.94 13.21
C VAL A 545 -0.06 -16.22 13.89
N GLN A 546 -0.44 -15.38 14.87
CA GLN A 546 -1.71 -15.50 15.56
C GLN A 546 -2.91 -15.28 14.63
N LEU A 547 -2.78 -14.36 13.66
CA LEU A 547 -3.82 -14.12 12.66
C LEU A 547 -4.09 -15.38 11.82
N PHE A 548 -3.04 -16.05 11.34
CA PHE A 548 -3.20 -17.28 10.56
C PHE A 548 -3.76 -18.43 11.40
N ALA A 549 -3.28 -18.61 12.63
CA ALA A 549 -3.82 -19.63 13.53
C ALA A 549 -5.31 -19.41 13.84
N ARG A 550 -5.81 -18.16 13.83
CA ARG A 550 -7.24 -17.84 13.93
C ARG A 550 -7.98 -18.18 12.63
N LEU A 551 -7.42 -17.82 11.46
CA LEU A 551 -8.01 -18.15 10.15
C LEU A 551 -8.17 -19.66 9.96
N GLU A 552 -7.17 -20.45 10.34
CA GLU A 552 -7.17 -21.92 10.15
C GLU A 552 -8.35 -22.60 10.85
N ARG A 553 -8.79 -22.10 12.02
CA ARG A 553 -9.97 -22.63 12.74
C ARG A 553 -11.25 -22.60 11.90
N TYR A 554 -11.33 -21.66 10.97
CA TYR A 554 -12.48 -21.49 10.07
C TYR A 554 -12.26 -22.15 8.70
N ILE A 555 -11.03 -22.53 8.37
CA ILE A 555 -10.66 -23.17 7.09
C ILE A 555 -10.66 -24.71 7.22
N GLU A 556 -10.37 -25.23 8.41
CA GLU A 556 -10.41 -26.68 8.73
C GLU A 556 -11.84 -27.24 8.89
N THR A 557 -12.87 -26.40 8.81
CA THR A 557 -14.26 -26.84 8.62
C THR A 557 -14.43 -27.24 7.14
N PRO A 558 -15.12 -28.34 6.80
CA PRO A 558 -15.04 -28.98 5.48
C PRO A 558 -15.71 -28.14 4.40
N VAL A 559 -15.01 -27.13 3.92
CA VAL A 559 -15.33 -26.31 2.73
C VAL A 559 -14.16 -26.36 1.73
N MET A 560 -13.02 -26.92 2.14
CA MET A 560 -11.84 -27.11 1.30
C MET A 560 -12.00 -28.22 0.26
N ASP A 561 -12.97 -29.12 0.40
CA ASP A 561 -13.19 -30.16 -0.60
C ASP A 561 -13.71 -29.58 -1.92
N GLU A 562 -14.61 -28.60 -1.97
CA GLU A 562 -15.09 -28.07 -3.26
C GLU A 562 -14.07 -27.19 -4.01
N PHE A 563 -13.07 -26.64 -3.32
CA PHE A 563 -12.01 -25.87 -3.96
C PHE A 563 -10.86 -26.74 -4.50
N PHE A 564 -10.71 -27.98 -4.01
CA PHE A 564 -9.55 -28.82 -4.30
C PHE A 564 -9.86 -30.28 -4.70
N THR A 565 -11.09 -30.80 -4.56
CA THR A 565 -11.45 -32.18 -4.97
C THR A 565 -11.68 -32.37 -6.47
N LEU A 566 -11.55 -31.32 -7.29
CA LEU A 566 -11.54 -31.46 -8.76
C LEU A 566 -10.12 -31.61 -9.34
N GLY A 567 -9.12 -31.89 -8.50
CA GLY A 567 -7.72 -32.14 -8.92
C GLY A 567 -7.35 -33.61 -9.10
N ASN A 568 -8.25 -34.57 -8.89
CA ASN A 568 -8.00 -35.98 -9.23
C ASN A 568 -8.44 -36.25 -10.67
N VAL A 569 -7.74 -35.67 -11.64
CA VAL A 569 -7.76 -36.17 -13.01
C VAL A 569 -6.83 -37.36 -13.07
N ASP A 570 -7.36 -38.51 -13.45
CA ASP A 570 -6.59 -39.72 -13.78
C ASP A 570 -5.52 -39.34 -14.82
N LEU A 571 -4.25 -39.27 -14.39
CA LEU A 571 -3.11 -38.87 -15.23
C LEU A 571 -3.01 -39.72 -16.51
N ALA A 572 -3.57 -40.93 -16.52
CA ALA A 572 -3.68 -41.80 -17.70
C ALA A 572 -4.60 -41.24 -18.81
N SER A 573 -5.59 -40.39 -18.46
CA SER A 573 -6.52 -39.75 -19.39
C SER A 573 -5.86 -38.62 -20.20
N LEU A 574 -4.93 -37.89 -19.57
CA LEU A 574 -4.19 -36.78 -20.18
C LEU A 574 -3.08 -37.28 -21.13
N GLU A 575 -2.41 -38.39 -20.81
CA GLU A 575 -1.43 -39.02 -21.71
C GLU A 575 -2.09 -39.62 -22.96
N SER A 576 -3.31 -40.15 -22.84
CA SER A 576 -4.09 -40.66 -23.98
C SER A 576 -4.47 -39.54 -24.96
N ARG A 577 -4.82 -38.34 -24.45
CA ARG A 577 -5.16 -37.16 -25.28
C ARG A 577 -3.94 -36.51 -25.95
N HIS A 578 -2.76 -36.58 -25.34
CA HIS A 578 -1.53 -36.10 -25.98
C HIS A 578 -1.07 -37.01 -27.14
N SER A 579 -1.41 -38.31 -27.11
CA SER A 579 -1.13 -39.24 -28.21
C SER A 579 -1.99 -38.99 -29.46
N GLU A 580 -3.20 -38.44 -29.31
CA GLU A 580 -4.08 -38.10 -30.43
C GLU A 580 -3.73 -36.76 -31.11
N LEU A 581 -3.10 -35.82 -30.38
CA LEU A 581 -2.63 -34.53 -30.94
C LEU A 581 -1.28 -34.61 -31.67
N GLY A 582 -0.55 -35.73 -31.54
CA GLY A 582 0.69 -36.01 -32.27
C GLY A 582 0.52 -36.52 -33.70
N ARG A 583 -0.69 -36.47 -34.29
CA ARG A 583 -0.98 -36.93 -35.67
C ARG A 583 -1.47 -35.82 -36.62
N LEU A 584 -1.16 -34.56 -36.31
CA LEU A 584 -1.49 -33.41 -37.18
C LEU A 584 -0.24 -32.66 -37.70
N GLU A 585 0.89 -33.34 -37.81
CA GLU A 585 2.04 -32.88 -38.61
C GLU A 585 1.91 -33.42 -40.05
N ASP A 586 1.00 -32.86 -40.85
CA ASP A 586 0.93 -33.19 -42.29
C ASP A 586 0.33 -32.07 -43.17
N PHE A 587 0.43 -30.81 -42.73
CA PHE A 587 0.09 -29.66 -43.59
C PHE A 587 1.23 -28.65 -43.63
N GLY A 588 2.09 -28.82 -44.65
CA GLY A 588 3.22 -27.94 -44.94
C GLY A 588 2.78 -26.51 -45.23
N LEU A 589 3.08 -25.61 -44.30
CA LEU A 589 3.07 -24.16 -44.50
C LEU A 589 4.49 -23.61 -44.28
N PRO A 590 4.93 -22.63 -45.10
CA PRO A 590 6.29 -22.11 -45.04
C PRO A 590 6.50 -21.18 -43.83
N PRO A 591 7.76 -21.00 -43.37
CA PRO A 591 8.06 -20.18 -42.20
C PRO A 591 7.82 -18.69 -42.50
N LEU A 592 7.12 -18.01 -41.59
CA LEU A 592 6.95 -16.56 -41.61
C LEU A 592 8.14 -15.89 -40.93
N ASP A 593 8.74 -14.91 -41.62
CA ASP A 593 9.86 -14.08 -41.15
C ASP A 593 9.52 -13.34 -39.85
N HIS A 594 10.37 -13.53 -38.84
CA HIS A 594 10.34 -12.82 -37.56
C HIS A 594 11.06 -11.47 -37.67
N ASP A 595 10.44 -10.48 -38.31
CA ASP A 595 10.97 -9.11 -38.31
C ASP A 595 9.86 -8.07 -38.52
N LEU A 596 8.89 -8.00 -37.59
CA LEU A 596 8.00 -6.85 -37.46
C LEU A 596 7.76 -6.47 -35.99
N SER A 597 7.86 -5.18 -35.75
CA SER A 597 7.95 -4.46 -34.48
C SER A 597 6.69 -4.56 -33.62
N TRP A 598 6.88 -4.91 -32.33
CA TRP A 598 5.88 -4.94 -31.26
C TRP A 598 5.07 -3.64 -31.05
N MET A 599 5.48 -2.51 -31.65
CA MET A 599 4.75 -1.24 -31.55
C MET A 599 3.64 -1.07 -32.60
N GLU A 600 3.67 -1.81 -33.72
CA GLU A 600 2.68 -1.61 -34.80
C GLU A 600 1.37 -2.39 -34.57
N MET A 601 1.38 -3.45 -33.76
CA MET A 601 0.15 -4.21 -33.42
C MET A 601 -0.80 -3.51 -32.44
N ARG A 602 -0.45 -2.33 -31.89
CA ARG A 602 -1.35 -1.57 -30.98
C ARG A 602 -2.12 -0.43 -31.66
N ALA A 603 -1.91 -0.21 -32.96
CA ALA A 603 -2.58 0.85 -33.73
C ALA A 603 -3.62 0.35 -34.74
N ALA A 604 -3.93 -0.95 -34.74
CA ALA A 604 -5.08 -1.56 -35.40
C ALA A 604 -5.98 -2.17 -34.32
#